data_AF-A0A956WTI9-F1
#
_entry.id   AF-A0A956WTI9-F1
#
_cell.length_a   1.000
_cell.length_b   1.000
_cell.length_c   1.000
_cell.angle_alpha   90.00
_cell.angle_beta   90.00
_cell.angle_gamma   90.00
#
_symmetry.space_group_name_H-M   'P 1'
#
loop_
_entity.id
_entity.type
_entity.pdbx_description
1 polymer ?
#
loop_
_entity_poly.entity_id
_entity_poly.type
_entity_poly.pdbx_seq_one_letter_code
_entity_poly.pdbx_strand_id
1 'polypeptide(L)' 'MTFPPQPTVGLTDRERQVLGLVADGHTDAEIAGMLTLSVYTVQNHVKSILRKLNARNRTQASTIYHQANMTNSSH' A
#
# COMPACT_ATOMS: atom_id res chain seq x y z
N MET A 1 -1.97 6.02 21.59
CA MET A 1 -2.63 6.46 20.35
C MET A 1 -3.13 5.22 19.63
N THR A 2 -4.42 4.93 19.72
CA THR A 2 -5.04 3.73 19.14
C THR A 2 -5.79 4.12 17.88
N PHE A 3 -5.53 3.42 16.78
CA PHE A 3 -6.31 3.50 15.54
C PHE A 3 -6.81 2.09 15.23
N PRO A 4 -8.13 1.87 15.06
CA PRO A 4 -8.66 0.55 14.74
C PRO A 4 -8.20 0.13 13.33
N PRO A 5 -7.46 -0.99 13.17
CA PRO A 5 -7.07 -1.48 11.86
C PRO A 5 -8.26 -2.18 11.20
N GLN A 6 -8.85 -1.53 10.19
CA GLN A 6 -9.85 -2.14 9.31
C GLN A 6 -9.16 -2.75 8.06
N PRO A 7 -9.79 -3.72 7.37
CA PRO A 7 -9.12 -4.95 6.96
C PRO A 7 -8.54 -4.88 5.54
N THR A 8 -7.34 -4.31 5.39
CA THR A 8 -6.38 -4.85 4.42
C THR A 8 -5.56 -5.89 5.18
N VAL A 9 -5.99 -7.15 5.16
CA VAL A 9 -5.43 -8.26 5.97
C VAL A 9 -3.89 -8.16 6.06
N GLY A 10 -3.37 -7.81 7.24
CA GLY A 10 -1.93 -7.81 7.56
C GLY A 10 -1.08 -6.57 7.20
N LEU A 11 -1.60 -5.55 6.53
CA LEU A 11 -0.82 -4.32 6.27
C LEU A 11 -0.89 -3.34 7.45
N THR A 12 0.25 -2.74 7.77
CA THR A 12 0.34 -1.60 8.69
C THR A 12 -0.19 -0.34 8.03
N ASP A 13 -0.46 0.69 8.83
CA ASP A 13 -0.99 1.96 8.31
C ASP A 13 -0.08 2.60 7.27
N ARG A 14 1.23 2.55 7.51
CA ARG A 14 2.22 3.07 6.59
C ARG A 14 2.26 2.31 5.29
N GLU A 15 2.14 0.99 5.36
CA GLU A 15 2.08 0.14 4.17
C GLU A 15 0.80 0.39 3.35
N ARG A 16 -0.34 0.67 4.00
CA ARG A 16 -1.57 1.09 3.30
C ARG A 16 -1.41 2.42 2.58
N GLN A 17 -0.80 3.41 3.25
CA GLN A 17 -0.53 4.71 2.62
C GLN A 17 0.36 4.56 1.38
N VAL A 18 1.46 3.81 1.50
CA VAL A 18 2.36 3.51 0.38
C VAL A 18 1.60 2.79 -0.73
N LEU A 19 0.84 1.75 -0.40
CA LEU A 19 0.05 0.99 -1.38
C LEU A 19 -0.97 1.86 -2.12
N GLY A 20 -1.65 2.76 -1.43
CA GLY A 20 -2.61 3.68 -2.04
C GLY A 20 -1.93 4.60 -3.07
N LEU A 21 -0.79 5.19 -2.72
CA LEU A 21 -0.03 6.04 -3.64
C LEU A 21 0.55 5.25 -4.82
N VAL A 22 1.01 4.01 -4.59
CA VAL A 22 1.42 3.09 -5.66
C VAL A 22 0.26 2.79 -6.59
N ALA A 23 -0.95 2.58 -6.05
CA ALA A 23 -2.15 2.34 -6.82
C ALA A 23 -2.57 3.54 -7.66
N ASP A 24 -2.35 4.75 -7.13
CA ASP A 24 -2.58 6.01 -7.85
C ASP A 24 -1.55 6.27 -8.97
N GLY A 25 -0.46 5.50 -9.02
CA GLY A 25 0.55 5.55 -10.08
C GLY A 25 1.84 6.28 -9.71
N HIS A 26 1.99 6.75 -8.48
CA HIS A 26 3.18 7.45 -8.02
C HIS A 26 4.42 6.55 -8.01
N THR A 27 5.60 7.15 -8.23
CA THR A 27 6.89 6.47 -8.13
C THR A 27 7.39 6.40 -6.68
N ASP A 28 8.31 5.48 -6.39
CA ASP A 28 8.87 5.34 -5.03
C ASP A 28 9.53 6.64 -4.53
N ALA A 29 10.05 7.47 -5.46
CA ALA A 29 10.65 8.76 -5.17
C ALA A 29 9.61 9.83 -4.82
N GLU A 30 8.48 9.87 -5.53
CA GLU A 30 7.37 10.78 -5.21
C GLU A 30 6.73 10.39 -3.88
N ILE A 31 6.49 9.10 -3.67
CA ILE A 31 5.97 8.56 -2.42
C ILE A 31 6.90 8.90 -1.25
N ALA A 32 8.21 8.77 -1.46
CA ALA A 32 9.22 9.15 -0.47
C ALA A 32 9.11 10.63 -0.10
N GLY A 33 8.95 11.53 -1.09
CA GLY A 33 8.72 12.95 -0.86
C GLY A 33 7.43 13.25 -0.11
N MET A 34 6.31 12.62 -0.51
CA MET A 34 4.99 12.82 0.11
C MET A 34 4.91 12.30 1.54
N LEU A 35 5.59 11.21 1.82
CA LEU A 35 5.61 10.57 3.14
C LEU A 35 6.79 11.03 4.00
N THR A 36 7.65 11.92 3.52
CA THR A 36 8.87 12.36 4.23
C THR A 36 9.78 11.19 4.61
N LEU A 37 9.88 10.20 3.72
CA LEU A 37 10.69 8.99 3.87
C LEU A 37 11.83 8.96 2.84
N SER A 38 12.82 8.10 3.06
CA SER A 38 13.80 7.78 2.02
C SER A 38 13.23 6.84 0.97
N VAL A 39 13.64 6.98 -0.28
CA VAL A 39 13.27 6.08 -1.40
C VAL A 39 13.55 4.62 -1.04
N TYR A 40 14.68 4.35 -0.39
CA TYR A 40 15.03 3.02 0.11
C TYR A 40 13.98 2.45 1.09
N THR A 41 13.50 3.28 2.01
CA THR A 41 12.46 2.91 2.99
C THR A 41 11.15 2.59 2.28
N VAL A 42 10.75 3.40 1.30
CA VAL A 42 9.56 3.12 0.47
C VAL A 42 9.71 1.81 -0.28
N GLN A 43 10.85 1.55 -0.93
CA GLN A 43 11.08 0.27 -1.60
C GLN A 43 10.98 -0.92 -0.64
N ASN A 44 11.47 -0.78 0.58
CA ASN A 44 11.36 -1.82 1.60
C ASN A 44 9.90 -2.04 2.05
N HIS A 45 9.12 -0.96 2.17
CA HIS A 45 7.68 -1.05 2.39
C HIS A 45 6.97 -1.73 1.22
N VAL A 46 7.25 -1.34 -0.03
CA VAL A 46 6.69 -1.97 -1.24
C VAL A 46 7.01 -3.46 -1.26
N LYS A 47 8.25 -3.87 -1.00
CA LYS A 47 8.61 -5.31 -0.89
C LYS A 47 7.80 -6.04 0.18
N SER A 48 7.64 -5.43 1.35
CA SER A 48 6.85 -6.00 2.45
C SER A 48 5.38 -6.11 2.08
N ILE A 49 4.82 -5.09 1.43
CA ILE A 49 3.45 -5.06 0.91
C ILE A 49 3.25 -6.17 -0.12
N LEU A 50 4.12 -6.28 -1.12
CA LEU A 50 4.06 -7.33 -2.14
C LEU A 50 4.08 -8.72 -1.49
N ARG A 51 4.94 -8.92 -0.49
CA ARG A 51 5.05 -10.20 0.22
C ARG A 51 3.78 -10.52 1.02
N LYS A 52 3.18 -9.53 1.68
CA LYS A 52 1.95 -9.67 2.48
C LYS A 52 0.70 -9.87 1.62
N LEU A 53 0.60 -9.16 0.50
CA LEU A 53 -0.49 -9.29 -0.47
C LEU A 53 -0.30 -10.47 -1.42
N ASN A 54 0.84 -11.16 -1.32
CA ASN A 54 1.28 -12.18 -2.25
C ASN A 54 1.24 -11.72 -3.73
N ALA A 55 1.54 -10.44 -3.94
CA ALA A 55 1.61 -9.80 -5.25
C ALA A 55 3.00 -9.97 -5.86
N ARG A 56 3.05 -10.28 -7.15
CA ARG A 56 4.25 -10.45 -7.97
C ARG A 56 4.86 -9.11 -8.40
N ASN A 57 4.05 -8.07 -8.55
CA ASN A 57 4.52 -6.74 -8.98
C ASN A 57 3.64 -5.61 -8.45
N ARG A 58 4.13 -4.38 -8.54
CA ARG A 58 3.43 -3.15 -8.10
C ARG A 58 2.07 -2.97 -8.79
N THR A 59 1.94 -3.39 -10.05
CA THR A 59 0.69 -3.34 -10.80
C THR A 59 -0.35 -4.27 -10.19
N GLN A 60 0.03 -5.51 -9.88
CA GLN A 60 -0.84 -6.46 -9.21
C GLN A 60 -1.24 -5.97 -7.82
N ALA A 61 -0.33 -5.34 -7.07
CA ALA A 61 -0.64 -4.72 -5.79
C ALA A 61 -1.68 -3.59 -5.93
N SER A 62 -1.52 -2.72 -6.93
CA SER A 62 -2.51 -1.69 -7.30
C SER A 62 -3.87 -2.33 -7.62
N THR A 63 -3.90 -3.38 -8.44
CA THR A 63 -5.14 -4.11 -8.76
C THR A 63 -5.81 -4.68 -7.51
N ILE A 64 -5.05 -5.32 -6.62
CA ILE A 64 -5.57 -5.86 -5.35
C ILE A 64 -6.12 -4.73 -4.48
N TYR A 65 -5.47 -3.58 -4.43
CA TYR A 65 -5.96 -2.41 -3.70
C TYR A 65 -7.31 -1.93 -4.25
N HIS A 66 -7.44 -1.78 -5.57
CA HIS A 66 -8.71 -1.38 -6.19
C HIS A 66 -9.82 -2.41 -5.95
N GLN A 67 -9.51 -3.70 -6.05
CA GLN A 67 -10.44 -4.79 -5.75
C GLN A 67 -10.91 -4.75 -4.29
N ALA A 68 -9.98 -4.57 -3.34
CA ALA A 68 -10.30 -4.47 -1.91
C ALA A 68 -11.18 -3.25 -1.59
N ASN A 69 -10.93 -2.11 -2.24
CA ASN A 69 -11.75 -0.91 -2.08
C ASN A 69 -13.16 -1.08 -2.69
N MET A 70 -13.29 -1.82 -3.80
CA MET A 70 -14.60 -2.16 -4.38
C MET A 70 -15.41 -3.11 -3.49
N THR A 71 -14.77 -4.09 -2.86
CA THR A 71 -15.46 -5.08 -2.00
C THR A 71 -15.97 -4.53 -0.67
N ASN A 72 -15.54 -3.34 -0.25
CA ASN A 72 -16.00 -2.71 0.99
C ASN A 72 -17.30 -1.86 0.81
N SER A 73 -17.92 -1.89 -0.38
CA SER A 73 -19.17 -1.14 -0.68
C SER A 73 -20.45 -2.01 -0.70
N SER A 74 -20.41 -3.24 -0.20
CA SER A 74 -21.62 -4.07 -0.05
C SER A 74 -22.11 -4.04 1.40
N HIS A 75 -22.89 -3.02 1.75
CA HIS A 75 -23.85 -3.06 2.86
C HIS A 75 -25.20 -2.55 2.37
#